data_AF-A0A699ZXL0-F1
#
_entry.id   AF-A0A699ZXL0-F1
#
_cell.length_a   1.000
_cell.length_b   1.000
_cell.length_c   1.000
_cell.angle_alpha   90.00
_cell.angle_beta   90.00
_cell.angle_gamma   90.00
#
_symmetry.space_group_name_H-M   'P 1'
#
loop_
_entity.id
_entity.type
_entity.pdbx_description
1 polymer ?
#
loop_
_entity_poly.entity_id
_entity_poly.type
_entity_poly.pdbx_seq_one_letter_code
_entity_poly.pdbx_strand_id
1 'polypeptide(L)' 'HLLQAETKEFVNRLRRVFNEVHALPMPVVAVIEGFALGGGAELALAADIRVASDDAVFAFPEAQLGIIPGAGGTQ' A
#
# COMPACT_ATOMS: atom_id res chain seq x y z
N HIS A 1 -3.63 -5.44 -25.61
CA HIS A 1 -3.67 -6.71 -24.85
C HIS A 1 -2.42 -6.94 -23.99
N LEU A 2 -1.19 -6.73 -24.50
CA LEU A 2 0.05 -6.90 -23.70
C LEU A 2 0.10 -5.97 -22.46
N LEU A 3 -0.24 -4.69 -22.61
CA LEU A 3 -0.26 -3.71 -21.51
C LEU A 3 -1.20 -4.08 -20.35
N GLN A 4 -2.32 -4.75 -20.65
CA GLN A 4 -3.29 -5.19 -19.65
C GLN A 4 -2.77 -6.38 -18.83
N ALA A 5 -2.07 -7.31 -19.49
CA ALA A 5 -1.40 -8.42 -18.81
C ALA A 5 -0.26 -7.91 -17.91
N GLU A 6 0.57 -6.98 -18.42
CA GLU A 6 1.66 -6.37 -17.66
C GLU A 6 1.16 -5.61 -16.42
N THR A 7 0.06 -4.85 -16.57
CA THR A 7 -0.58 -4.14 -15.46
C THR A 7 -1.09 -5.11 -14.40
N LYS A 8 -1.77 -6.19 -14.82
CA LYS A 8 -2.28 -7.21 -13.89
C LYS A 8 -1.15 -7.90 -13.14
N GLU A 9 -0.05 -8.23 -13.81
CA GLU A 9 1.12 -8.80 -13.17
C GLU A 9 1.75 -7.84 -12.16
N PHE A 10 1.88 -6.56 -12.51
CA PHE A 10 2.41 -5.55 -11.61
C PHE A 10 1.58 -5.43 -10.32
N VAL A 11 0.26 -5.30 -10.44
CA VAL A 11 -0.65 -5.22 -9.29
C VAL A 11 -0.59 -6.50 -8.44
N ASN A 12 -0.55 -7.67 -9.08
CA ASN A 12 -0.44 -8.93 -8.35
C ASN A 12 0.90 -9.06 -7.60
N ARG A 13 2.00 -8.58 -8.18
CA ARG A 13 3.30 -8.53 -7.51
C ARG A 13 3.25 -7.60 -6.30
N LEU A 14 2.67 -6.40 -6.43
CA LEU A 14 2.51 -5.47 -5.30
C LEU A 14 1.70 -6.09 -4.15
N ARG A 15 0.51 -6.63 -4.45
CA ARG A 15 -0.32 -7.34 -3.45
C ARG A 15 0.46 -8.44 -2.73
N ARG A 16 1.20 -9.24 -3.50
CA ARG A 16 2.00 -10.32 -2.96
C ARG A 16 3.05 -9.80 -1.97
N VAL A 17 3.81 -8.77 -2.35
CA VAL A 17 4.82 -8.18 -1.47
C VAL A 17 4.18 -7.65 -0.18
N PHE A 18 3.03 -6.98 -0.26
CA PHE A 18 2.40 -6.41 0.93
C PHE A 18 1.84 -7.52 1.84
N ASN A 19 1.28 -8.58 1.27
CA ASN A 19 0.89 -9.77 2.04
C ASN A 19 2.10 -10.47 2.68
N GLU A 20 3.25 -10.52 1.98
CA GLU A 20 4.49 -11.08 2.54
C GLU A 20 5.01 -10.23 3.71
N VAL A 21 4.92 -8.89 3.62
CA VAL A 21 5.23 -7.98 4.74
C VAL A 21 4.29 -8.24 5.93
N HIS A 22 2.98 -8.32 5.69
CA HIS A 22 2.00 -8.62 6.74
C HIS A 22 2.20 -10.01 7.38
N ALA A 23 2.71 -10.98 6.63
CA ALA A 23 2.92 -12.35 7.08
C ALA A 23 4.31 -12.60 7.71
N LEU A 24 5.11 -11.55 7.91
CA LEU A 24 6.43 -11.71 8.53
C LEU A 24 6.31 -12.31 9.94
N PRO A 25 7.24 -13.20 10.35
CA PRO A 25 7.17 -13.88 11.64
C PRO A 25 7.55 -12.97 12.82
N MET A 26 7.86 -11.69 12.56
CA MET A 26 8.22 -10.68 13.54
C MET A 26 7.39 -9.41 13.31
N PRO A 27 7.16 -8.59 14.36
CA PRO A 27 6.41 -7.35 14.22
C PRO A 27 7.05 -6.38 13.23
N VAL A 28 6.22 -5.79 12.36
CA VAL A 28 6.59 -4.75 11.41
C VAL A 28 6.11 -3.40 11.93
N VAL A 29 7.03 -2.44 12.03
CA VAL A 29 6.72 -1.06 12.41
C VAL A 29 6.92 -0.15 11.21
N ALA A 30 5.85 0.50 10.76
CA ALA A 30 5.91 1.59 9.82
C ALA A 30 6.02 2.92 10.59
N VAL A 31 7.04 3.71 10.27
CA VAL A 31 7.20 5.08 10.77
C VAL A 31 6.86 6.05 9.65
N ILE A 32 5.88 6.91 9.87
CA ILE A 32 5.30 7.79 8.86
C ILE A 32 5.53 9.25 9.27
N GLU A 33 6.45 9.88 8.53
CA GLU A 33 6.73 11.31 8.60
C GLU A 33 6.13 11.98 7.36
N GLY A 34 5.13 12.86 7.55
CA GLY A 34 4.41 13.48 6.45
C GLY A 34 3.53 12.50 5.65
N PHE A 35 3.71 12.43 4.33
CA PHE A 35 2.72 11.82 3.44
C PHE A 35 2.94 10.31 3.18
N ALA A 36 1.92 9.51 3.49
CA ALA A 36 1.73 8.15 2.99
C ALA A 36 0.56 8.13 1.99
N LEU A 37 0.86 8.09 0.69
CA LEU A 37 -0.13 8.21 -0.39
C LEU A 37 -0.19 6.95 -1.26
N GLY A 38 -1.40 6.53 -1.61
CA GLY A 38 -1.68 5.40 -2.48
C GLY A 38 -0.96 4.13 -2.04
N GLY A 39 -0.10 3.57 -2.90
CA GLY A 39 0.72 2.41 -2.56
C GLY A 39 1.57 2.56 -1.28
N GLY A 40 1.98 3.78 -0.92
CA GLY A 40 2.66 4.04 0.36
C GLY A 40 1.73 3.93 1.57
N ALA A 41 0.48 4.38 1.43
CA ALA A 41 -0.56 4.16 2.44
C ALA A 41 -0.92 2.67 2.55
N GLU A 42 -1.06 1.98 1.42
CA GLU A 42 -1.33 0.54 1.37
C GLU A 42 -0.20 -0.28 2.00
N LEU A 43 1.06 0.10 1.81
CA LEU A 43 2.20 -0.56 2.47
C LEU A 43 2.21 -0.29 3.98
N ALA A 44 1.93 0.95 4.41
CA ALA A 44 1.82 1.27 5.83
C ALA A 44 0.69 0.48 6.52
N LEU A 45 -0.40 0.17 5.80
CA LEU A 45 -1.46 -0.69 6.29
C LEU A 45 -1.04 -2.17 6.43
N ALA A 46 -0.05 -2.63 5.66
CA ALA A 46 0.48 -3.98 5.79
C ALA A 46 1.33 -4.19 7.07
N ALA A 47 1.79 -3.11 7.72
CA ALA A 47 2.52 -3.18 8.98
C ALA A 47 1.59 -3.44 10.19
N ASP A 48 2.13 -4.07 11.23
CA ASP A 48 1.41 -4.33 12.49
C ASP A 48 1.20 -3.04 13.29
N ILE A 49 2.24 -2.21 13.37
CA ILE A 49 2.26 -0.96 14.13
C ILE A 49 2.58 0.19 13.18
N ARG A 50 1.81 1.27 13.30
CA ARG A 50 2.08 2.55 12.64
C ARG A 50 2.38 3.59 13.69
N VAL A 51 3.54 4.23 13.57
CA VAL A 51 3.94 5.41 14.34
C VAL A 51 3.92 6.58 13.37
N ALA A 52 3.08 7.57 13.64
CA ALA A 52 2.88 8.69 12.73
C ALA A 52 3.20 10.00 13.45
N SER A 53 3.90 10.89 12.74
CA SER A 53 4.05 12.30 13.11
C SER A 53 2.69 13.01 13.19
N ASP A 54 2.63 14.12 13.92
CA ASP A 54 1.39 14.91 14.05
C ASP A 54 0.91 15.49 12.71
N ASP A 55 1.83 15.69 11.75
CA ASP A 55 1.55 16.15 10.39
C ASP A 55 1.45 15.01 9.37
N ALA A 56 1.40 13.76 9.82
CA ALA A 56 1.26 12.62 8.94
C ALA A 56 -0.11 12.62 8.21
N VAL A 57 -0.06 12.39 6.90
CA VAL A 57 -1.26 12.33 6.04
C VAL A 57 -1.30 11.00 5.33
N PHE A 58 -2.38 10.26 5.55
CA PHE A 58 -2.71 9.05 4.81
C PHE A 58 -3.78 9.37 3.79
N ALA A 59 -3.56 9.04 2.52
CA ALA A 59 -4.60 9.19 1.51
C ALA A 59 -4.50 8.16 0.39
N PHE A 60 -5.65 7.91 -0.25
CA PHE A 60 -5.80 7.05 -1.41
C PHE A 60 -6.28 7.89 -2.61
N PRO A 61 -5.37 8.62 -3.28
CA PRO A 61 -5.73 9.50 -4.39
C PRO A 61 -6.10 8.74 -5.68
N GLU A 62 -6.04 7.41 -5.68
CA GLU A 62 -6.37 6.54 -6.82
C GLU A 62 -7.71 6.89 -7.47
N ALA A 63 -8.73 7.20 -6.66
CA ALA A 63 -10.06 7.58 -7.16
C ALA A 63 -10.03 8.85 -8.02
N GLN A 64 -9.16 9.82 -7.69
CA GLN A 64 -9.00 11.05 -8.47
C GLN A 64 -8.35 10.78 -9.83
N LEU A 65 -7.63 9.66 -9.96
CA LEU A 65 -7.01 9.19 -11.19
C LEU A 65 -7.92 8.22 -11.98
N GLY A 66 -9.16 8.02 -11.52
CA GLY A 66 -10.12 7.09 -12.15
C GLY A 66 -9.80 5.61 -11.92
N ILE A 67 -9.01 5.30 -10.89
CA ILE A 67 -8.65 3.93 -10.50
C ILE A 67 -8.98 3.69 -9.02
N ILE A 68 -8.78 2.47 -8.55
CA ILE A 68 -8.99 2.07 -7.14
C ILE A 68 -7.68 1.59 -6.51
N PRO A 69 -7.56 1.57 -5.18
CA PRO A 69 -6.40 0.99 -4.50
C PRO A 69 -6.15 -0.44 -4.96
N GLY A 70 -4.89 -0.72 -5.30
CA GLY A 70 -4.52 -1.90 -6.04
C GLY A 70 -3.86 -2.97 -5.19
N ALA A 71 -3.17 -2.61 -4.11
CA ALA A 71 -2.29 -3.49 -3.37
C ALA A 71 -2.87 -4.01 -2.04
N GLY A 72 -4.05 -3.56 -1.63
CA GLY A 72 -4.77 -4.06 -0.46
C GLY A 72 -5.66 -3.04 0.25
N GLY A 73 -5.63 -1.77 -0.16
CA GLY A 73 -6.36 -0.68 0.49
C GLY A 73 -7.88 -0.72 0.39
N THR A 74 -8.46 -1.75 -0.24
CA THR A 74 -9.92 -1.97 -0.33
C THR A 74 -10.45 -3.10 0.56
N GLN A 75 -9.59 -3.83 1.26
CA GLN A 75 -9.95 -5.04 2.02
C GLN A 75 -10.55 -4.74 3.40
#